data_AF-A0A520X2U1-F1
#
_entry.id   AF-A0A520X2U1-F1
#
_cell.length_a   1.000
_cell.length_b   1.000
_cell.length_c   1.000
_cell.angle_alpha   90.00
_cell.angle_beta   90.00
_cell.angle_gamma   90.00
#
_symmetry.space_group_name_H-M   'P 1'
#
loop_
_entity.id
_entity.type
_entity.pdbx_description
1 polymer ?
#
loop_
_entity_poly.entity_id
_entity_poly.type
_entity_poly.pdbx_seq_one_letter_code
_entity_poly.pdbx_strand_id
1 'polypeptide(L)'
;MADRKISSGDLRTGAIALGVATVLLAGTIGYRELGSGRLASHETDLEAPLSIDELRERAEDSGDADAWQALGFAYFERAEFGKAAQAYRKAVDNDDGEAVLWSALGEALVMASERDPMPAEALAAFQKASEIDPGDPRSRYFLAVNRDLAGEHEGAIEDWLALLADTAQGAPWERDLIRTIEQVGAINRIEVSDKIDVALAARPAVKAQSGSSLSGPTQSEIAAAGAIPPAEQRAMAENMVARLEQRLAGDPDNIEGWVMLMRSRMTLGEPQSAKAALDAAIRANPGRAALLRDEAAQLGVGK
;
A
#
# COMPACT_ATOMS: atom_id res chain seq x y z
N MET A 1 8.51 -23.59 52.83
CA MET A 1 8.98 -22.23 52.51
C MET A 1 10.03 -22.33 51.43
N ALA A 2 9.71 -21.91 50.22
CA ALA A 2 10.67 -21.69 49.16
C ALA A 2 10.14 -20.55 48.29
N ASP A 3 10.55 -19.34 48.63
CA ASP A 3 10.39 -18.13 47.81
C ASP A 3 11.08 -18.35 46.47
N ARG A 4 10.32 -18.30 45.37
CA ARG A 4 10.88 -18.23 44.03
C ARG A 4 10.74 -16.78 43.57
N LYS A 5 11.79 -15.99 43.81
CA LYS A 5 11.99 -14.66 43.21
C LYS A 5 11.88 -14.78 41.69
N ILE A 6 10.82 -14.23 41.11
CA ILE A 6 10.72 -14.03 39.67
C ILE A 6 11.68 -12.89 39.32
N SER A 7 12.67 -13.20 38.48
CA SER A 7 13.68 -12.28 38.00
C SER A 7 13.03 -11.22 37.11
N SER A 8 13.27 -9.95 37.40
CA SER A 8 12.82 -8.77 36.64
C SER A 8 13.44 -8.63 35.23
N GLY A 9 14.05 -9.71 34.71
CA GLY A 9 14.67 -9.78 33.39
C GLY A 9 13.73 -10.19 32.26
N ASP A 10 12.66 -10.95 32.55
CA ASP A 10 11.82 -11.56 31.49
C ASP A 10 10.70 -10.64 30.97
N LEU A 11 10.39 -9.55 31.69
CA LEU A 11 9.40 -8.55 31.26
C LEU A 11 9.95 -7.57 30.21
N ARG A 12 11.27 -7.49 30.03
CA ARG A 12 11.89 -6.57 29.06
C ARG A 12 11.98 -7.16 27.65
N THR A 13 11.99 -8.48 27.53
CA THR A 13 12.07 -9.15 26.23
C THR A 13 10.71 -9.17 25.51
N GLY A 14 9.60 -9.11 26.25
CA GLY A 14 8.24 -9.03 25.69
C GLY A 14 7.86 -7.65 25.14
N ALA A 15 8.48 -6.57 25.63
CA ALA A 15 8.20 -5.21 25.18
C ALA A 15 8.92 -4.84 23.86
N ILE A 16 9.92 -5.62 23.44
CA ILE A 16 10.70 -5.34 22.22
C ILE A 16 10.09 -6.08 20.99
N ALA A 17 9.25 -7.10 21.21
CA ALA A 17 8.60 -7.84 20.13
C ALA A 17 7.38 -7.14 19.51
N LEU A 18 6.86 -6.06 20.13
CA LEU A 18 5.70 -5.30 19.61
C LEU A 18 6.10 -4.09 18.73
N GLY A 19 7.38 -3.74 18.66
CA GLY A 19 7.85 -2.53 17.96
C GLY A 19 8.22 -2.70 16.49
N VAL A 20 8.06 -3.90 15.90
CA VAL A 20 8.59 -4.21 14.55
C VAL A 20 7.48 -4.45 13.50
N ALA A 21 6.20 -4.47 13.89
CA ALA A 21 5.09 -4.77 12.96
C ALA A 21 4.28 -3.56 12.48
N THR A 22 4.55 -2.35 12.98
CA THR A 22 3.79 -1.13 12.62
C THR A 22 4.44 -0.30 11.50
N VAL A 23 5.63 -0.68 11.02
CA VAL A 23 6.55 0.26 10.35
C VAL A 23 6.42 0.37 8.82
N LEU A 24 5.43 -0.22 8.13
CA LEU A 24 5.40 -0.12 6.65
C LEU A 24 4.15 0.36 5.94
N LEU A 25 3.04 0.72 6.60
CA LEU A 25 1.77 0.61 5.86
C LEU A 25 0.96 1.83 5.51
N ALA A 26 0.99 2.92 6.26
CA ALA A 26 -0.11 3.88 6.09
C ALA A 26 0.17 5.01 5.05
N GLY A 27 1.40 5.07 4.50
CA GLY A 27 1.76 5.99 3.42
C GLY A 27 1.02 5.75 2.09
N THR A 28 0.45 4.55 1.88
CA THR A 28 -0.25 4.20 0.62
C THR A 28 -1.77 4.27 0.70
N ILE A 29 -2.35 4.58 1.86
CA ILE A 29 -3.79 4.39 2.08
C ILE A 29 -4.64 5.50 1.38
N GLY A 30 -4.08 6.68 1.10
CA GLY A 30 -4.90 7.84 0.73
C GLY A 30 -5.00 8.23 -0.76
N TYR A 31 -4.11 7.79 -1.67
CA TYR A 31 -3.96 8.54 -2.92
C TYR A 31 -4.93 8.18 -4.06
N ARG A 32 -5.49 6.96 -4.12
CA ARG A 32 -6.11 6.50 -5.37
C ARG A 32 -7.62 6.71 -5.52
N GLU A 33 -8.35 6.95 -4.44
CA GLU A 33 -9.81 7.08 -4.50
C GLU A 33 -10.32 8.53 -4.69
N LEU A 34 -9.45 9.54 -4.60
CA LEU A 34 -9.82 10.96 -4.76
C LEU A 34 -9.37 11.59 -6.09
N GLY A 35 -8.63 10.88 -6.94
CA GLY A 35 -8.11 11.42 -8.20
C GLY A 35 -9.10 11.48 -9.38
N SER A 36 -10.26 10.82 -9.31
CA SER A 36 -11.17 10.69 -10.47
C SER A 36 -12.26 11.76 -10.56
N GLY A 37 -12.35 12.67 -9.58
CA GLY A 37 -13.52 13.55 -9.43
C GLY A 37 -13.39 14.99 -9.95
N ARG A 38 -12.20 15.59 -10.04
CA ARG A 38 -12.12 17.03 -10.40
C ARG A 38 -10.79 17.58 -10.92
N LEU A 39 -9.97 16.77 -11.58
CA LEU A 39 -8.84 17.28 -12.39
C LEU A 39 -9.01 16.87 -13.85
N ALA A 40 -10.18 17.18 -14.42
CA ALA A 40 -10.39 17.17 -15.87
C ALA A 40 -10.40 18.60 -16.40
N SER A 41 -9.21 19.19 -16.45
CA SER A 41 -8.75 20.11 -17.49
C SER A 41 -7.53 20.83 -16.93
N HIS A 42 -6.34 20.40 -17.33
CA HIS A 42 -5.23 21.22 -17.84
C HIS A 42 -4.15 20.21 -18.21
N GLU A 43 -4.12 19.85 -19.50
CA GLU A 43 -2.85 19.45 -20.13
C GLU A 43 -1.91 20.64 -19.94
N THR A 44 -0.97 20.52 -19.02
CA THR A 44 0.13 21.46 -18.87
C THR A 44 1.32 20.67 -18.36
N ASP A 45 2.40 20.75 -19.13
CA ASP A 45 3.80 20.40 -18.84
C ASP A 45 4.07 19.48 -17.65
N LEU A 46 4.79 18.38 -17.88
CA LEU A 46 5.35 17.53 -16.81
C LEU A 46 6.39 18.33 -15.99
N GLU A 47 5.91 19.26 -15.18
CA GLU A 47 6.68 19.91 -14.13
C GLU A 47 7.15 18.82 -13.16
N ALA A 48 8.43 18.91 -12.78
CA ALA A 48 8.94 18.09 -11.70
C ALA A 48 8.03 18.27 -10.47
N PRO A 49 7.79 17.21 -9.68
CA PRO A 49 7.02 17.37 -8.44
C PRO A 49 7.63 18.50 -7.62
N LEU A 50 6.77 19.44 -7.17
CA LEU A 50 7.19 20.61 -6.42
C LEU A 50 8.11 20.21 -5.25
N SER A 51 9.17 20.98 -5.06
CA SER A 51 10.04 20.84 -3.90
C SER A 51 9.27 21.13 -2.60
N ILE A 52 9.80 20.66 -1.48
CA ILE A 52 9.22 20.96 -0.14
C ILE A 52 9.12 22.46 0.11
N ASP A 53 10.09 23.24 -0.37
CA ASP A 53 10.09 24.69 -0.16
C ASP A 53 8.97 25.36 -0.97
N GLU A 54 8.75 24.95 -2.23
CA GLU A 54 7.64 25.44 -3.07
C GLU A 54 6.27 25.01 -2.52
N LEU A 55 6.15 23.77 -2.04
CA LEU A 55 4.92 23.29 -1.38
C LEU A 55 4.62 24.08 -0.12
N ARG A 56 5.65 24.43 0.66
CA ARG A 56 5.49 25.26 1.87
C ARG A 56 5.04 26.66 1.52
N GLU A 57 5.71 27.33 0.56
CA GLU A 57 5.32 28.66 0.10
C GLU A 57 3.87 28.67 -0.40
N ARG A 58 3.49 27.70 -1.23
CA ARG A 58 2.11 27.55 -1.71
C ARG A 58 1.10 27.35 -0.57
N ALA A 59 1.43 26.53 0.43
CA ALA A 59 0.55 26.28 1.57
C ALA A 59 0.40 27.52 2.46
N GLU A 60 1.48 28.30 2.64
CA GLU A 60 1.45 29.56 3.40
C GLU A 60 0.69 30.66 2.65
N ASP A 61 0.84 30.75 1.33
CA ASP A 61 0.20 31.78 0.50
C ASP A 61 -1.30 31.53 0.31
N SER A 62 -1.70 30.28 0.05
CA SER A 62 -3.12 29.92 -0.14
C SER A 62 -3.86 29.78 1.18
N GLY A 63 -3.23 29.17 2.19
CA GLY A 63 -3.90 28.76 3.42
C GLY A 63 -4.85 27.55 3.24
N ASP A 64 -5.03 27.04 2.02
CA ASP A 64 -6.04 26.03 1.72
C ASP A 64 -5.65 24.64 2.23
N ALA A 65 -6.65 23.84 2.63
CA ALA A 65 -6.45 22.50 3.18
C ALA A 65 -5.68 21.58 2.23
N ASP A 66 -5.98 21.62 0.93
CA ASP A 66 -5.30 20.83 -0.11
C ASP A 66 -3.80 21.12 -0.20
N ALA A 67 -3.41 22.40 -0.06
CA ALA A 67 -2.00 22.80 -0.12
C ALA A 67 -1.24 22.32 1.13
N TRP A 68 -1.87 22.43 2.31
CA TRP A 68 -1.32 21.87 3.55
C TRP A 68 -1.26 20.34 3.52
N GLN A 69 -2.25 19.67 2.92
CA GLN A 69 -2.25 18.22 2.72
C GLN A 69 -1.08 17.78 1.83
N ALA A 70 -0.88 18.44 0.68
CA ALA A 70 0.21 18.11 -0.23
C ALA A 70 1.59 18.26 0.44
N LEU A 71 1.78 19.33 1.23
CA LEU A 71 2.99 19.52 2.04
C LEU A 71 3.14 18.43 3.11
N GLY A 72 2.05 18.07 3.80
CA GLY A 72 2.03 17.01 4.80
C GLY A 72 2.45 15.66 4.22
N PHE A 73 1.91 15.31 3.05
CA PHE A 73 2.28 14.11 2.31
C PHE A 73 3.76 14.11 1.92
N ALA A 74 4.26 15.21 1.38
CA ALA A 74 5.66 15.30 0.96
C ALA A 74 6.64 15.21 2.15
N TYR A 75 6.28 15.75 3.32
CA TYR A 75 7.04 15.50 4.56
C TYR A 75 6.97 14.04 5.01
N PHE A 76 5.80 13.41 4.89
CA PHE A 76 5.58 12.03 5.30
C PHE A 76 6.44 11.06 4.47
N GLU A 77 6.47 11.22 3.15
CA GLU A 77 7.30 10.40 2.23
C GLU A 77 8.81 10.52 2.53
N ARG A 78 9.23 11.65 3.12
CA ARG A 78 10.62 11.87 3.56
C ARG A 78 10.90 11.40 4.98
N ALA A 79 9.94 10.71 5.61
CA ALA A 79 9.96 10.31 7.02
C ALA A 79 10.12 11.49 8.01
N GLU A 80 9.77 12.71 7.59
CA GLU A 80 9.77 13.91 8.44
C GLU A 80 8.43 14.02 9.19
N PHE A 81 8.04 12.97 9.91
CA PHE A 81 6.68 12.78 10.44
C PHE A 81 6.19 13.90 11.37
N GLY A 82 7.07 14.48 12.18
CA GLY A 82 6.71 15.61 13.03
C GLY A 82 6.33 16.88 12.24
N LYS A 83 6.92 17.08 11.05
CA LYS A 83 6.53 18.16 10.13
C LYS A 83 5.27 17.80 9.35
N ALA A 84 5.13 16.53 8.95
CA ALA A 84 3.91 16.04 8.33
C ALA A 84 2.69 16.27 9.23
N ALA A 85 2.80 15.92 10.52
CA ALA A 85 1.73 16.15 11.50
C ALA A 85 1.41 17.65 11.68
N GLN A 86 2.41 18.54 11.61
CA GLN A 86 2.15 19.99 11.65
C GLN A 86 1.39 20.49 10.42
N ALA A 87 1.77 20.02 9.22
CA ALA A 87 1.09 20.38 7.99
C ALA A 87 -0.35 19.83 7.94
N TYR A 88 -0.56 18.55 8.31
CA TYR A 88 -1.92 17.99 8.39
C TYR A 88 -2.78 18.65 9.46
N ARG A 89 -2.20 19.11 10.58
CA ARG A 89 -2.94 19.90 11.58
C ARG A 89 -3.48 21.20 10.97
N LYS A 90 -2.65 21.90 10.19
CA LYS A 90 -3.11 23.08 9.44
C LYS A 90 -4.15 22.71 8.38
N ALA A 91 -4.04 21.55 7.73
CA ALA A 91 -5.05 21.10 6.78
C ALA A 91 -6.41 20.92 7.46
N VAL A 92 -6.49 20.20 8.59
CA VAL A 92 -7.74 20.01 9.33
C VAL A 92 -8.26 21.28 10.01
N ASP A 93 -7.40 22.23 10.35
CA ASP A 93 -7.81 23.55 10.85
C ASP A 93 -8.51 24.39 9.76
N ASN A 94 -8.21 24.14 8.48
CA ASN A 94 -8.82 24.85 7.34
C ASN A 94 -9.99 24.08 6.72
N ASP A 95 -9.99 22.74 6.79
CA ASP A 95 -11.11 21.87 6.43
C ASP A 95 -11.21 20.67 7.38
N ASP A 96 -12.17 20.71 8.28
CA ASP A 96 -12.41 19.66 9.27
C ASP A 96 -13.39 18.57 8.80
N GLY A 97 -13.93 18.71 7.57
CA GLY A 97 -14.97 17.86 7.02
C GLY A 97 -14.46 16.62 6.26
N GLU A 98 -13.16 16.53 6.00
CA GLU A 98 -12.56 15.46 5.20
C GLU A 98 -11.89 14.40 6.09
N ALA A 99 -12.46 13.19 6.11
CA ALA A 99 -11.97 12.08 6.95
C ALA A 99 -10.49 11.73 6.68
N VAL A 100 -10.06 11.83 5.42
CA VAL A 100 -8.69 11.50 4.99
C VAL A 100 -7.65 12.43 5.63
N LEU A 101 -7.98 13.72 5.85
CA LEU A 101 -7.06 14.66 6.50
C LEU A 101 -6.84 14.28 7.96
N TRP A 102 -7.91 13.93 8.65
CA TRP A 102 -7.87 13.47 10.04
C TRP A 102 -7.11 12.15 10.18
N SER A 103 -7.37 11.17 9.31
CA SER A 103 -6.67 9.89 9.38
C SER A 103 -5.18 10.04 9.04
N ALA A 104 -4.82 10.89 8.07
CA ALA A 104 -3.42 11.20 7.75
C ALA A 104 -2.69 11.93 8.89
N LEU A 105 -3.38 12.84 9.59
CA LEU A 105 -2.86 13.47 10.81
C LEU A 105 -2.57 12.42 11.89
N GLY A 106 -3.52 11.51 12.14
CA GLY A 106 -3.37 10.44 13.12
C GLY A 106 -2.16 9.56 12.85
N GLU A 107 -1.98 9.15 11.58
CA GLU A 107 -0.82 8.35 11.17
C GLU A 107 0.49 9.11 11.37
N ALA A 108 0.57 10.37 10.91
CA ALA A 108 1.77 11.18 11.08
C ALA A 108 2.15 11.34 12.56
N LEU A 109 1.15 11.45 13.45
CA LEU A 109 1.36 11.51 14.89
C LEU A 109 1.85 10.18 15.49
N VAL A 110 1.31 9.03 15.06
CA VAL A 110 1.82 7.71 15.44
C VAL A 110 3.29 7.58 15.01
N MET A 111 3.60 7.90 13.75
CA MET A 111 4.95 7.75 13.21
C MET A 111 5.96 8.73 13.81
N ALA A 112 5.51 9.90 14.27
CA ALA A 112 6.35 10.87 14.97
C ALA A 112 6.61 10.50 16.45
N SER A 113 5.86 9.56 17.01
CA SER A 113 5.97 9.18 18.42
C SER A 113 7.08 8.17 18.65
N GLU A 114 8.02 8.49 19.54
CA GLU A 114 9.13 7.59 19.90
C GLU A 114 8.76 6.57 20.98
N ARG A 115 7.68 6.79 21.73
CA ARG A 115 7.41 6.08 22.99
C ARG A 115 6.01 5.51 23.08
N ASP A 116 5.03 6.26 22.60
CA ASP A 116 3.64 5.87 22.66
C ASP A 116 3.22 5.35 21.28
N PRO A 117 2.90 4.05 21.13
CA PRO A 117 2.47 3.49 19.86
C PRO A 117 1.11 4.01 19.40
N MET A 118 0.33 4.65 20.28
CA MET A 118 -0.95 5.28 19.93
C MET A 118 -1.15 6.56 20.77
N PRO A 119 -0.47 7.68 20.42
CA PRO A 119 -0.61 8.94 21.13
C PRO A 119 -2.07 9.39 21.20
N ALA A 120 -2.49 10.00 22.31
CA ALA A 120 -3.88 10.44 22.51
C ALA A 120 -4.41 11.35 21.38
N GLU A 121 -3.57 12.23 20.85
CA GLU A 121 -3.93 13.10 19.70
C GLU A 121 -4.13 12.28 18.42
N ALA A 122 -3.34 11.23 18.20
CA ALA A 122 -3.50 10.35 17.04
C ALA A 122 -4.82 9.56 17.12
N LEU A 123 -5.12 8.99 18.28
CA LEU A 123 -6.37 8.28 18.52
C LEU A 123 -7.58 9.19 18.30
N ALA A 124 -7.55 10.42 18.80
CA ALA A 124 -8.61 11.41 18.59
C ALA A 124 -8.78 11.73 17.10
N ALA A 125 -7.69 11.84 16.34
CA ALA A 125 -7.74 12.08 14.90
C ALA A 125 -8.36 10.89 14.13
N PHE A 126 -8.02 9.64 14.46
CA PHE A 126 -8.67 8.47 13.85
C PHE A 126 -10.15 8.37 14.21
N GLN A 127 -10.52 8.64 15.47
CA GLN A 127 -11.92 8.69 15.89
C GLN A 127 -12.69 9.74 15.10
N LYS A 128 -12.13 10.93 14.93
CA LYS A 128 -12.74 12.00 14.12
C LYS A 128 -12.90 11.60 12.65
N ALA A 129 -11.90 10.95 12.06
CA ALA A 129 -12.02 10.40 10.71
C ALA A 129 -13.17 9.38 10.61
N SER A 130 -13.32 8.49 11.60
CA SER A 130 -14.38 7.48 11.63
C SER A 130 -15.78 8.08 11.86
N GLU A 131 -15.87 9.21 12.57
CA GLU A 131 -17.13 9.97 12.71
C GLU A 131 -17.58 10.57 11.37
N ILE A 132 -16.64 11.02 10.54
CA ILE A 132 -16.91 11.63 9.23
C ILE A 132 -17.21 10.54 8.20
N ASP A 133 -16.31 9.56 8.08
CA ASP A 133 -16.43 8.40 7.20
C ASP A 133 -16.08 7.11 7.95
N PRO A 134 -17.08 6.33 8.39
CA PRO A 134 -16.85 5.02 9.00
C PRO A 134 -16.12 4.03 8.08
N GLY A 135 -16.09 4.29 6.77
CA GLY A 135 -15.40 3.49 5.76
C GLY A 135 -13.92 3.81 5.57
N ASP A 136 -13.39 4.90 6.15
CA ASP A 136 -12.00 5.33 5.95
C ASP A 136 -11.01 4.20 6.33
N PRO A 137 -10.28 3.61 5.37
CA PRO A 137 -9.46 2.42 5.62
C PRO A 137 -8.36 2.66 6.65
N ARG A 138 -7.77 3.86 6.67
CA ARG A 138 -6.67 4.20 7.58
C ARG A 138 -7.17 4.28 9.02
N SER A 139 -8.29 4.96 9.25
CA SER A 139 -8.93 5.04 10.56
C SER A 139 -9.33 3.65 11.06
N ARG A 140 -10.02 2.85 10.24
CA ARG A 140 -10.39 1.47 10.59
C ARG A 140 -9.19 0.63 11.01
N TYR A 141 -8.09 0.72 10.26
CA TYR A 141 -6.85 0.01 10.57
C TYR A 141 -6.30 0.40 11.94
N PHE A 142 -6.10 1.70 12.19
CA PHE A 142 -5.46 2.18 13.43
C PHE A 142 -6.37 2.11 14.65
N LEU A 143 -7.69 2.19 14.51
CA LEU A 143 -8.63 1.93 15.61
C LEU A 143 -8.57 0.46 16.03
N ALA A 144 -8.44 -0.47 15.09
CA ALA A 144 -8.19 -1.88 15.40
C ALA A 144 -6.80 -2.09 16.03
N VAL A 145 -5.76 -1.37 15.59
CA VAL A 145 -4.45 -1.35 16.30
C VAL A 145 -4.62 -0.89 17.75
N ASN A 146 -5.41 0.15 18.01
CA ASN A 146 -5.68 0.61 19.38
C ASN A 146 -6.39 -0.47 20.23
N ARG A 147 -7.33 -1.22 19.65
CA ARG A 147 -7.97 -2.36 20.33
C ARG A 147 -6.97 -3.48 20.65
N ASP A 148 -6.08 -3.80 19.71
CA ASP A 148 -5.01 -4.78 19.91
C ASP A 148 -4.06 -4.37 21.04
N LEU A 149 -3.65 -3.09 21.07
CA LEU A 149 -2.82 -2.52 22.14
C LEU A 149 -3.52 -2.55 23.51
N ALA A 150 -4.86 -2.51 23.53
CA ALA A 150 -5.66 -2.66 24.75
C ALA A 150 -5.83 -4.13 25.20
N GLY A 151 -5.33 -5.09 24.43
CA GLY A 151 -5.44 -6.53 24.69
C GLY A 151 -6.68 -7.19 24.10
N GLU A 152 -7.49 -6.47 23.31
CA GLU A 152 -8.66 -7.00 22.62
C GLU A 152 -8.28 -7.63 21.27
N HIS A 153 -7.37 -8.60 21.28
CA HIS A 153 -6.74 -9.17 20.08
C HIS A 153 -7.76 -9.81 19.12
N GLU A 154 -8.71 -10.58 19.63
CA GLU A 154 -9.77 -11.18 18.82
C GLU A 154 -10.64 -10.11 18.14
N GLY A 155 -10.99 -9.06 18.89
CA GLY A 155 -11.79 -7.94 18.37
C GLY A 155 -11.06 -7.12 17.32
N ALA A 156 -9.76 -6.88 17.51
CA ALA A 156 -8.92 -6.22 16.52
C ALA A 156 -8.79 -7.04 15.22
N ILE A 157 -8.61 -8.36 15.34
CA ILE A 157 -8.60 -9.29 14.19
C ILE A 157 -9.94 -9.26 13.45
N GLU A 158 -11.07 -9.26 14.17
CA GLU A 158 -12.40 -9.15 13.56
C GLU A 158 -12.57 -7.84 12.77
N ASP A 159 -12.12 -6.71 13.32
CA ASP A 159 -12.17 -5.41 12.65
C ASP A 159 -11.27 -5.37 11.41
N TRP A 160 -10.06 -5.93 11.47
CA TRP A 160 -9.16 -6.03 10.32
C TRP A 160 -9.68 -6.98 9.25
N LEU A 161 -10.34 -8.08 9.61
CA LEU A 161 -10.99 -8.98 8.66
C LEU A 161 -12.18 -8.30 7.96
N ALA A 162 -12.96 -7.51 8.70
CA ALA A 162 -14.01 -6.68 8.10
C ALA A 162 -13.42 -5.64 7.14
N LEU A 163 -12.32 -4.98 7.52
CA LEU A 163 -11.60 -4.08 6.63
C LEU A 163 -11.14 -4.81 5.37
N LEU A 164 -10.54 -6.01 5.51
CA LEU A 164 -10.07 -6.83 4.40
C LEU A 164 -11.19 -7.25 3.44
N ALA A 165 -12.38 -7.53 3.97
CA ALA A 165 -13.57 -7.87 3.17
C ALA A 165 -14.11 -6.69 2.37
N ASP A 166 -13.91 -5.46 2.84
CA ASP A 166 -14.29 -4.24 2.13
C ASP A 166 -13.18 -3.73 1.18
N THR A 167 -11.93 -4.20 1.35
CA THR A 167 -10.80 -3.86 0.48
C THR A 167 -10.99 -4.38 -0.94
N ALA A 168 -10.84 -3.50 -1.94
CA ALA A 168 -10.79 -3.88 -3.34
C ALA A 168 -9.62 -4.85 -3.62
N GLN A 169 -9.88 -5.88 -4.45
CA GLN A 169 -8.87 -6.87 -4.80
C GLN A 169 -7.62 -6.21 -5.40
N GLY A 170 -6.45 -6.50 -4.83
CA GLY A 170 -5.17 -5.99 -5.31
C GLY A 170 -4.85 -4.58 -4.83
N ALA A 171 -5.55 -4.07 -3.80
CA ALA A 171 -5.15 -2.84 -3.13
C ALA A 171 -3.68 -2.94 -2.67
N PRO A 172 -2.85 -1.89 -2.84
CA PRO A 172 -1.42 -1.96 -2.51
C PRO A 172 -1.10 -2.41 -1.08
N TRP A 173 -1.99 -2.13 -0.14
CA TRP A 173 -1.87 -2.42 1.29
C TRP A 173 -2.50 -3.76 1.72
N GLU A 174 -3.20 -4.46 0.82
CA GLU A 174 -3.94 -5.69 1.14
C GLU A 174 -3.04 -6.78 1.74
N ARG A 175 -1.90 -7.06 1.08
CA ARG A 175 -0.95 -8.10 1.52
C ARG A 175 -0.43 -7.89 2.92
N ASP A 176 -0.32 -6.63 3.27
CA ASP A 176 0.30 -6.15 4.46
C ASP A 176 -0.72 -6.13 5.61
N LEU A 177 -1.99 -5.80 5.35
CA LEU A 177 -3.09 -6.05 6.27
C LEU A 177 -3.22 -7.55 6.61
N ILE A 178 -3.14 -8.44 5.61
CA ILE A 178 -3.15 -9.89 5.82
C ILE A 178 -2.00 -10.30 6.75
N ARG A 179 -0.78 -9.78 6.51
CA ARG A 179 0.38 -10.04 7.36
C ARG A 179 0.13 -9.61 8.81
N THR A 180 -0.49 -8.45 9.03
CA THR A 180 -0.84 -7.98 10.39
C THR A 180 -1.80 -8.96 11.08
N ILE A 181 -2.85 -9.40 10.40
CA ILE A 181 -3.83 -10.38 10.93
C ILE A 181 -3.12 -11.70 11.29
N GLU A 182 -2.28 -12.23 10.39
CA GLU A 182 -1.51 -13.46 10.61
C GLU A 182 -0.54 -13.32 11.80
N GLN A 183 0.17 -12.21 11.90
CA GLN A 183 1.15 -11.98 12.95
C GLN A 183 0.49 -11.87 14.32
N VAL A 184 -0.56 -11.07 14.45
CA VAL A 184 -1.29 -10.92 15.70
C VAL A 184 -1.98 -12.23 16.09
N GLY A 185 -2.53 -12.96 15.12
CA GLY A 185 -3.08 -14.30 15.33
C GLY A 185 -2.03 -15.27 15.86
N ALA A 186 -0.84 -15.32 15.26
CA ALA A 186 0.24 -16.19 15.68
C ALA A 186 0.76 -15.86 17.10
N ILE A 187 0.95 -14.57 17.41
CA ILE A 187 1.42 -14.12 18.73
C ILE A 187 0.41 -14.51 19.83
N ASN A 188 -0.88 -14.35 19.55
CA ASN A 188 -1.95 -14.56 20.52
C ASN A 188 -2.59 -15.96 20.45
N ARG A 189 -2.09 -16.85 19.57
CA ARG A 189 -2.62 -18.20 19.34
C ARG A 189 -4.08 -18.23 18.89
N ILE A 190 -4.45 -17.31 18.01
CA ILE A 190 -5.77 -17.21 17.37
C ILE A 190 -5.65 -17.73 15.95
N GLU A 191 -6.45 -18.74 15.61
CA GLU A 191 -6.52 -19.28 14.24
C GLU A 191 -7.23 -18.29 13.31
N VAL A 192 -6.52 -17.84 12.27
CA VAL A 192 -6.99 -16.79 11.35
C VAL A 192 -7.05 -17.22 9.89
N SER A 193 -6.40 -18.32 9.48
CA SER A 193 -6.32 -18.72 8.06
C SER A 193 -7.69 -18.88 7.42
N ASP A 194 -8.57 -19.69 8.01
CA ASP A 194 -9.93 -19.88 7.50
C ASP A 194 -10.74 -18.57 7.50
N LYS A 195 -10.51 -17.70 8.49
CA LYS A 195 -11.20 -16.41 8.60
C LYS A 195 -10.78 -15.44 7.50
N ILE A 196 -9.49 -15.43 7.15
CA ILE A 196 -8.95 -14.65 6.03
C ILE A 196 -9.58 -15.12 4.71
N ASP A 197 -9.63 -16.43 4.48
CA ASP A 197 -10.26 -17.00 3.27
C ASP A 197 -11.74 -16.61 3.17
N VAL A 198 -12.47 -16.66 4.28
CA VAL A 198 -13.88 -16.19 4.33
C VAL A 198 -13.99 -14.71 4.01
N ALA A 199 -13.14 -13.85 4.59
CA ALA A 199 -13.16 -12.41 4.33
C ALA A 199 -12.86 -12.07 2.86
N LEU A 200 -11.87 -12.73 2.25
CA LEU A 200 -11.53 -12.56 0.84
C LEU A 200 -12.66 -13.04 -0.09
N ALA A 201 -13.34 -14.13 0.26
CA ALA A 201 -14.46 -14.66 -0.51
C ALA A 201 -15.74 -13.83 -0.39
N ALA A 202 -15.91 -13.08 0.71
CA ALA A 202 -17.06 -12.21 0.95
C ALA A 202 -17.02 -10.91 0.14
N ARG A 203 -15.87 -10.59 -0.47
CA ARG A 203 -15.70 -9.36 -1.25
C ARG A 203 -16.73 -9.26 -2.37
N PRO A 204 -17.37 -8.10 -2.56
CA PRO A 204 -18.26 -7.91 -3.70
C PRO A 204 -17.46 -8.14 -4.97
N ALA A 205 -17.90 -9.13 -5.77
CA ALA A 205 -17.35 -9.35 -7.09
C ALA A 205 -17.55 -8.04 -7.89
N VAL A 206 -16.47 -7.28 -8.06
CA VAL A 206 -16.48 -6.16 -9.00
C VAL A 206 -16.91 -6.78 -10.32
N LYS A 207 -18.10 -6.39 -10.82
CA LYS A 207 -18.50 -6.72 -12.18
C LYS A 207 -17.37 -6.19 -13.04
N ALA A 208 -16.52 -7.09 -13.51
CA ALA A 208 -15.50 -6.79 -14.48
C ALA A 208 -16.19 -5.95 -15.55
N GLN A 209 -15.85 -4.66 -15.61
CA GLN A 209 -16.25 -3.84 -16.74
C GLN A 209 -15.80 -4.62 -17.96
N SER A 210 -16.80 -4.97 -18.77
CA SER A 210 -16.68 -5.99 -19.80
C SER A 210 -15.53 -5.63 -20.73
N GLY A 211 -14.47 -6.40 -20.59
CA GLY A 211 -13.29 -6.36 -21.44
C GLY A 211 -12.56 -7.69 -21.43
N SER A 212 -13.31 -8.79 -21.26
CA SER A 212 -13.03 -10.20 -21.62
C SER A 212 -13.71 -11.11 -20.60
N SER A 213 -14.70 -11.86 -21.08
CA SER A 213 -15.38 -12.92 -20.34
C SER A 213 -14.39 -13.94 -19.80
N LEU A 214 -14.37 -14.14 -18.49
CA LEU A 214 -14.13 -15.44 -17.83
C LEU A 214 -14.75 -15.36 -16.44
N SER A 215 -15.86 -16.06 -16.24
CA SER A 215 -16.33 -16.43 -14.90
C SER A 215 -15.18 -17.12 -14.17
N GLY A 216 -14.93 -16.76 -12.91
CA GLY A 216 -13.84 -17.32 -12.12
C GLY A 216 -13.93 -18.85 -12.04
N PRO A 217 -12.80 -19.57 -12.10
CA PRO A 217 -12.79 -21.02 -12.06
C PRO A 217 -13.36 -21.57 -10.75
N THR A 218 -14.27 -22.51 -10.88
CA THR A 218 -14.89 -23.34 -9.83
C THR A 218 -13.83 -24.11 -9.03
N GLN A 219 -14.18 -24.61 -7.85
CA GLN A 219 -13.28 -25.41 -7.01
C GLN A 219 -12.72 -26.67 -7.71
N SER A 220 -13.44 -27.18 -8.72
CA SER A 220 -13.00 -28.25 -9.63
C SER A 220 -11.88 -27.80 -10.59
N GLU A 221 -11.83 -26.52 -10.95
CA GLU A 221 -10.85 -25.95 -11.87
C GLU A 221 -9.57 -25.50 -11.14
N ILE A 222 -9.66 -25.17 -9.85
CA ILE A 222 -8.49 -24.92 -8.97
C ILE A 222 -7.71 -26.23 -8.73
N ALA A 223 -8.42 -27.34 -8.51
CA ALA A 223 -7.79 -28.67 -8.42
C ALA A 223 -7.13 -29.10 -9.75
N ALA A 224 -7.67 -28.66 -10.89
CA ALA A 224 -7.07 -28.88 -12.21
C ALA A 224 -5.86 -27.96 -12.48
N ALA A 225 -5.83 -26.75 -11.91
CA ALA A 225 -4.71 -25.80 -12.06
C ALA A 225 -3.42 -26.28 -11.38
N GLY A 226 -3.53 -27.04 -10.28
CA GLY A 226 -2.38 -27.73 -9.66
C GLY A 226 -1.84 -28.90 -10.48
N ALA A 227 -2.54 -29.32 -11.54
CA ALA A 227 -2.15 -30.40 -12.44
C ALA A 227 -1.57 -29.92 -13.78
N ILE A 228 -1.46 -28.59 -13.99
CA ILE A 228 -0.86 -28.04 -15.21
C ILE A 228 0.65 -28.37 -15.20
N PRO A 229 1.16 -29.16 -16.16
CA PRO A 229 2.58 -29.48 -16.24
C PRO A 229 3.40 -28.19 -16.31
N PRO A 230 4.59 -28.12 -15.67
CA PRO A 230 5.43 -26.93 -15.68
C PRO A 230 5.72 -26.35 -17.08
N ALA A 231 5.74 -27.21 -18.11
CA ALA A 231 5.90 -26.81 -19.51
C ALA A 231 4.70 -26.01 -20.06
N GLU A 232 3.48 -26.35 -19.65
CA GLU A 232 2.26 -25.68 -20.09
C GLU A 232 2.06 -24.34 -19.35
N GLN A 233 2.45 -24.27 -18.07
CA GLN A 233 2.50 -23.01 -17.31
C GLN A 233 3.48 -22.02 -17.97
N ARG A 234 4.65 -22.52 -18.39
CA ARG A 234 5.65 -21.74 -19.12
C ARG A 234 5.11 -21.22 -20.45
N ALA A 235 4.48 -22.07 -21.26
CA ALA A 235 3.90 -21.68 -22.54
C ALA A 235 2.80 -20.60 -22.38
N MET A 236 1.98 -20.70 -21.33
CA MET A 236 0.98 -19.68 -21.02
C MET A 236 1.63 -18.34 -20.64
N ALA A 237 2.67 -18.36 -19.80
CA ALA A 237 3.41 -17.16 -19.43
C ALA A 237 4.12 -16.51 -20.63
N GLU A 238 4.72 -17.31 -21.51
CA GLU A 238 5.34 -16.84 -22.77
C GLU A 238 4.30 -16.13 -23.67
N ASN A 239 3.09 -16.68 -23.81
CA ASN A 239 2.00 -16.06 -24.57
C ASN A 239 1.49 -14.74 -23.94
N MET A 240 1.51 -14.63 -22.61
CA MET A 240 1.16 -13.37 -21.93
C MET A 240 2.22 -12.30 -22.18
N VAL A 241 3.50 -12.68 -22.11
CA VAL A 241 4.62 -11.77 -22.36
C VAL A 241 4.64 -11.30 -23.82
N ALA A 242 4.36 -12.18 -24.79
CA ALA A 242 4.27 -11.80 -26.20
C ALA A 242 3.15 -10.78 -26.48
N ARG A 243 1.99 -10.91 -25.81
CA ARG A 243 0.90 -9.93 -25.90
C ARG A 243 1.26 -8.58 -25.28
N LEU A 244 2.00 -8.59 -24.17
CA LEU A 244 2.51 -7.37 -23.55
C LEU A 244 3.48 -6.66 -24.49
N GLU A 245 4.40 -7.39 -25.10
CA GLU A 245 5.36 -6.85 -26.07
C GLU A 245 4.67 -6.24 -27.30
N GLN A 246 3.65 -6.91 -27.84
CA GLN A 246 2.85 -6.36 -28.94
C GLN A 246 2.11 -5.08 -28.54
N ARG A 247 1.59 -4.99 -27.31
CA ARG A 247 0.91 -3.79 -26.81
C ARG A 247 1.87 -2.62 -26.70
N LEU A 248 3.07 -2.85 -26.18
CA LEU A 248 4.10 -1.80 -26.02
C LEU A 248 4.65 -1.30 -27.36
N ALA A 249 4.57 -2.10 -28.42
CA ALA A 249 4.84 -1.61 -29.77
C ALA A 249 3.81 -0.56 -30.24
N GLY A 250 2.57 -0.62 -29.74
CA GLY A 250 1.52 0.36 -30.03
C GLY A 250 1.44 1.52 -29.02
N ASP A 251 2.11 1.39 -27.88
CA ASP A 251 2.17 2.38 -26.80
C ASP A 251 3.62 2.50 -26.29
N PRO A 252 4.52 3.09 -27.09
CA PRO A 252 5.95 3.11 -26.81
C PRO A 252 6.33 3.94 -25.59
N ASP A 253 5.51 4.92 -25.18
CA ASP A 253 5.79 5.83 -24.05
C ASP A 253 5.52 5.20 -22.68
N ASN A 254 4.96 4.00 -22.65
CA ASN A 254 4.59 3.27 -21.44
C ASN A 254 5.79 2.64 -20.73
N ILE A 255 6.50 3.46 -19.96
CA ILE A 255 7.70 3.07 -19.21
C ILE A 255 7.43 1.93 -18.23
N GLU A 256 6.32 2.00 -17.48
CA GLU A 256 5.96 0.95 -16.52
C GLU A 256 5.75 -0.40 -17.21
N GLY A 257 5.13 -0.39 -18.40
CA GLY A 257 4.94 -1.59 -19.21
C GLY A 257 6.26 -2.16 -19.72
N TRP A 258 7.21 -1.32 -20.14
CA TRP A 258 8.57 -1.77 -20.50
C TRP A 258 9.32 -2.40 -19.31
N VAL A 259 9.21 -1.81 -18.12
CA VAL A 259 9.80 -2.36 -16.89
C VAL A 259 9.15 -3.69 -16.51
N MET A 260 7.83 -3.79 -16.63
CA MET A 260 7.09 -5.02 -16.42
C MET A 260 7.53 -6.12 -17.40
N LEU A 261 7.70 -5.79 -18.68
CA LEU A 261 8.19 -6.72 -19.70
C LEU A 261 9.58 -7.27 -19.34
N MET A 262 10.51 -6.40 -18.93
CA MET A 262 11.84 -6.81 -18.48
C MET A 262 11.77 -7.75 -17.27
N ARG A 263 10.95 -7.44 -16.26
CA ARG A 263 10.76 -8.27 -15.06
C ARG A 263 10.16 -9.63 -15.38
N SER A 264 9.15 -9.69 -16.25
CA SER A 264 8.53 -10.94 -16.68
C SER A 264 9.53 -11.84 -17.41
N ARG A 265 10.35 -11.29 -18.32
CA ARG A 265 11.41 -12.04 -19.01
C ARG A 265 12.49 -12.55 -18.05
N MET A 266 12.88 -11.76 -17.04
CA MET A 266 13.81 -12.22 -16.00
C MET A 266 13.24 -13.38 -15.17
N THR A 267 11.95 -13.33 -14.84
CA THR A 267 11.25 -14.40 -14.11
C THR A 267 11.19 -15.70 -14.91
N LEU A 268 11.08 -15.60 -16.25
CA LEU A 268 11.11 -16.76 -17.16
C LEU A 268 12.54 -17.29 -17.42
N GLY A 269 13.57 -16.69 -16.84
CA GLY A 269 14.96 -17.07 -17.06
C GLY A 269 15.49 -16.67 -18.43
N GLU A 270 14.96 -15.56 -19.01
CA GLU A 270 15.28 -15.08 -20.35
C GLU A 270 16.03 -13.72 -20.31
N PRO A 271 17.27 -13.67 -19.79
CA PRO A 271 17.99 -12.41 -19.60
C PRO A 271 18.33 -11.68 -20.91
N GLN A 272 18.53 -12.43 -22.00
CA GLN A 272 18.78 -11.85 -23.32
C GLN A 272 17.54 -11.14 -23.86
N SER A 273 16.36 -11.74 -23.69
CA SER A 273 15.08 -11.13 -24.07
C SER A 273 14.76 -9.92 -23.19
N ALA A 274 15.09 -9.96 -21.90
CA ALA A 274 14.96 -8.80 -21.01
C ALA A 274 15.88 -7.65 -21.46
N LYS A 275 17.11 -7.94 -21.88
CA LYS A 275 18.03 -6.94 -22.45
C LYS A 275 17.51 -6.37 -23.77
N ALA A 276 16.95 -7.20 -24.65
CA ALA A 276 16.35 -6.73 -25.90
C ALA A 276 15.14 -5.81 -25.64
N ALA A 277 14.34 -6.11 -24.61
CA ALA A 277 13.25 -5.25 -24.17
C ALA A 277 13.77 -3.90 -23.64
N LEU A 278 14.87 -3.89 -22.87
CA LEU A 278 15.54 -2.65 -22.46
C LEU A 278 15.99 -1.82 -23.67
N ASP A 279 16.65 -2.43 -24.63
CA ASP A 279 17.15 -1.75 -25.82
C ASP A 279 16.01 -1.16 -26.67
N ALA A 280 14.88 -1.89 -26.77
CA ALA A 280 13.67 -1.40 -27.42
C ALA A 280 13.03 -0.23 -26.65
N ALA A 281 12.93 -0.34 -25.32
CA ALA A 281 12.40 0.71 -24.46
C ALA A 281 13.21 2.00 -24.56
N ILE A 282 14.55 1.91 -24.55
CA ILE A 282 15.46 3.07 -24.69
C ILE A 282 15.34 3.69 -26.08
N ARG A 283 15.24 2.87 -27.12
CA ARG A 283 15.07 3.35 -28.50
C ARG A 283 13.75 4.10 -28.68
N ALA A 284 12.69 3.60 -28.05
CA ALA A 284 11.38 4.24 -28.01
C ALA A 284 11.39 5.51 -27.13
N ASN A 285 12.19 5.53 -26.07
CA ASN A 285 12.20 6.58 -25.04
C ASN A 285 13.62 7.13 -24.77
N PRO A 286 14.27 7.80 -25.73
CA PRO A 286 15.66 8.25 -25.58
C PRO A 286 15.85 9.22 -24.40
N GLY A 287 14.85 10.06 -24.11
CA GLY A 287 14.87 11.01 -22.97
C GLY A 287 14.79 10.34 -21.59
N ARG A 288 14.34 9.08 -21.52
CA ARG A 288 14.22 8.30 -20.27
C ARG A 288 15.24 7.17 -20.18
N ALA A 289 16.28 7.22 -21.00
CA ALA A 289 17.28 6.16 -21.09
C ALA A 289 18.06 5.94 -19.77
N ALA A 290 18.24 6.98 -18.94
CA ALA A 290 18.87 6.83 -17.63
C ALA A 290 17.99 6.00 -16.67
N LEU A 291 16.74 6.44 -16.48
CA LEU A 291 15.73 5.74 -15.67
C LEU A 291 15.58 4.28 -16.08
N LEU A 292 15.42 4.01 -17.38
CA LEU A 292 15.26 2.64 -17.89
C LEU A 292 16.47 1.74 -17.61
N ARG A 293 17.69 2.29 -17.64
CA ARG A 293 18.90 1.53 -17.28
C ARG A 293 18.97 1.25 -15.78
N ASP A 294 18.55 2.20 -14.95
CA ASP A 294 18.54 2.04 -13.49
C ASP A 294 17.54 0.96 -13.08
N GLU A 295 16.31 1.00 -13.62
CA GLU A 295 15.29 -0.03 -13.43
C GLU A 295 15.79 -1.41 -13.89
N ALA A 296 16.39 -1.48 -15.07
CA ALA A 296 16.95 -2.72 -15.60
C ALA A 296 18.10 -3.28 -14.73
N ALA A 297 18.94 -2.40 -14.16
CA ALA A 297 20.02 -2.80 -13.28
C ALA A 297 19.51 -3.40 -11.96
N GLN A 298 18.43 -2.85 -11.41
CA GLN A 298 17.75 -3.41 -10.23
C GLN A 298 17.16 -4.80 -10.51
N LEU A 299 16.67 -5.02 -11.73
CA LEU A 299 16.16 -6.32 -12.19
C LEU A 299 17.26 -7.33 -12.57
N GLY A 300 18.54 -6.93 -12.55
CA GLY A 300 19.67 -7.77 -12.94
C GLY A 300 19.81 -7.96 -14.46
N VAL A 301 19.15 -7.12 -15.26
CA VAL A 301 19.23 -7.17 -16.72
C VAL A 301 20.57 -6.59 -17.18
N GLY A 302 21.38 -7.41 -17.86
CA GLY A 302 22.66 -6.98 -18.43
C GLY A 302 23.90 -7.15 -17.54
N LYS A 303 23.77 -7.83 -16.39
CA LYS A 303 24.89 -8.47 -15.69
C LYS A 303 25.23 -9.80 -16.38
#